data_AF-A0A7J6UAP7-F1
#
_entry.id   AF-A0A7J6UAP7-F1
#
_cell.length_a   1.000
_cell.length_b   1.000
_cell.length_c   1.000
_cell.angle_alpha   90.00
_cell.angle_beta   90.00
_cell.angle_gamma   90.00
#
_symmetry.space_group_name_H-M   'P 1'
#
loop_
_entity.id
_entity.type
_entity.pdbx_description
1 polymer ?
#
loop_
_entity_poly.entity_id
_entity_poly.type
_entity_poly.pdbx_seq_one_letter_code
_entity_poly.pdbx_strand_id
1 'polypeptide(L)'
;MTARSKHPRSKHRRKGRRSVETTAEPVGKRFGDIVTEGVQRWEAFYRACGLKMDNGDGEWEDLINHLRAPLPISFRVRKDSRCEPPKSIFEDVTLARNGRWIPPARQFKWCGGYQLGCDPRTAKEAYPELDAWLKQNHGGIGGGARRQEVASMVPVSVLGIEPAHDVLDMCAAPG
;
A
#
# COMPACT_ATOMS: atom_id res chain seq x y z
N MET A 1 11.47 58.11 26.36
CA MET A 1 11.90 59.31 25.61
C MET A 1 13.08 58.87 24.77
N THR A 2 13.02 58.74 23.45
CA THR A 2 12.81 59.79 22.45
C THR A 2 12.26 59.19 21.15
N ALA A 3 11.55 60.02 20.39
CA ALA A 3 10.82 59.70 19.18
C ALA A 3 11.60 60.03 17.89
N ARG A 4 10.98 59.66 16.76
CA ARG A 4 11.18 60.11 15.36
C ARG A 4 12.27 59.34 14.59
N SER A 5 12.16 59.08 13.29
CA SER A 5 11.39 59.77 12.24
C SER A 5 11.10 58.82 11.06
N LYS A 6 9.94 58.98 10.42
CA LYS A 6 9.58 58.37 9.12
C LYS A 6 10.24 59.17 7.99
N HIS A 7 10.82 58.48 7.01
CA HIS A 7 11.06 59.06 5.68
C HIS A 7 10.32 58.27 4.59
N PRO A 8 9.63 58.96 3.66
CA PRO A 8 8.75 58.35 2.67
C PRO A 8 9.54 57.88 1.44
N ARG A 9 9.22 56.68 0.91
CA ARG A 9 9.71 56.25 -0.41
C ARG A 9 8.63 56.47 -1.45
N SER A 10 9.00 57.24 -2.47
CA SER A 10 8.16 57.71 -3.56
C SER A 10 7.72 56.58 -4.49
N LYS A 11 6.56 56.80 -5.11
CA LYS A 11 5.95 55.96 -6.14
C LYS A 11 6.73 56.08 -7.45
N HIS A 12 7.19 54.96 -8.00
CA HIS A 12 7.38 54.84 -9.45
C HIS A 12 6.59 53.65 -9.98
N ARG A 13 5.46 53.99 -10.61
CA ARG A 13 4.60 53.10 -11.40
C ARG A 13 5.22 52.96 -12.79
N ARG A 14 5.74 51.79 -13.12
CA ARG A 14 6.06 51.42 -14.52
C ARG A 14 5.05 50.36 -14.99
N LYS A 15 4.17 50.77 -15.90
CA LYS A 15 3.28 49.89 -16.68
C LYS A 15 4.16 49.10 -17.64
N GLY A 16 4.31 47.80 -17.40
CA GLY A 16 4.84 46.84 -18.36
C GLY A 16 3.78 45.77 -18.61
N ARG A 17 3.08 45.86 -19.73
CA ARG A 17 2.10 44.85 -20.17
C ARG A 17 2.92 43.69 -20.77
N ARG A 18 3.24 42.68 -19.97
CA ARG A 18 3.73 41.39 -20.49
C ARG A 18 2.51 40.48 -20.67
N SER A 19 2.23 40.12 -21.91
CA SER A 19 1.37 39.00 -22.26
C SER A 19 1.94 37.75 -21.62
N VAL A 20 1.21 37.20 -20.64
CA VAL A 20 1.48 35.86 -20.13
C VAL A 20 0.98 34.91 -21.20
N GLU A 21 1.88 34.40 -22.02
CA GLU A 21 1.65 33.15 -22.73
C GLU A 21 1.49 32.07 -21.66
N THR A 22 0.25 31.64 -21.48
CA THR A 22 -0.07 30.50 -20.62
C THR A 22 0.51 29.26 -21.28
N THR A 23 1.77 28.95 -21.01
CA THR A 23 2.26 27.59 -21.14
C THR A 23 1.43 26.76 -20.18
N ALA A 24 0.51 25.96 -20.71
CA ALA A 24 -0.22 24.97 -19.93
C ALA A 24 0.83 24.10 -19.24
N GLU A 25 0.98 24.29 -17.93
CA GLU A 25 1.75 23.37 -17.08
C GLU A 25 1.24 21.96 -17.37
N PRO A 26 2.13 20.99 -17.67
CA PRO A 26 1.68 19.61 -17.86
C PRO A 26 0.96 19.21 -16.57
N VAL A 27 -0.28 18.76 -16.71
CA VAL A 27 -1.12 18.31 -15.60
C VAL A 27 -0.30 17.28 -14.82
N GLY A 28 0.24 17.68 -13.67
CA GLY A 28 1.09 16.82 -12.86
C GLY A 28 0.30 15.58 -12.46
N LYS A 29 0.85 14.40 -12.76
CA LYS A 29 0.27 13.11 -12.39
C LYS A 29 -0.10 13.14 -10.90
N ARG A 30 -1.35 12.85 -10.58
CA ARG A 30 -1.84 12.80 -9.20
C ARG A 30 -1.37 11.51 -8.56
N PHE A 31 -1.14 11.55 -7.24
CA PHE A 31 -0.89 10.35 -6.47
C PHE A 31 -2.09 9.39 -6.59
N GLY A 32 -1.85 8.20 -7.14
CA GLY A 32 -2.89 7.20 -7.44
C GLY A 32 -3.26 7.07 -8.92
N ASP A 33 -2.74 7.92 -9.81
CA ASP A 33 -2.95 7.76 -11.25
C ASP A 33 -2.19 6.51 -11.74
N ILE A 34 -2.89 5.65 -12.50
CA ILE A 34 -2.27 4.46 -13.09
C ILE A 34 -1.29 4.91 -14.17
N VAL A 35 -0.01 4.58 -13.98
CA VAL A 35 1.03 4.82 -14.98
C VAL A 35 0.92 3.79 -16.08
N THR A 36 0.47 4.22 -17.26
CA THR A 36 0.36 3.37 -18.46
C THR A 36 1.54 3.55 -19.41
N GLU A 37 2.29 4.64 -19.26
CA GLU A 37 3.51 4.92 -20.02
C GLU A 37 4.59 3.88 -19.71
N GLY A 38 5.14 3.24 -20.75
CA GLY A 38 6.25 2.31 -20.61
C GLY A 38 5.87 0.87 -20.28
N VAL A 39 4.57 0.52 -20.21
CA VAL A 39 4.11 -0.87 -20.00
C VAL A 39 4.70 -1.81 -21.05
N GLN A 40 4.73 -1.41 -22.32
CA GLN A 40 5.32 -2.19 -23.41
C GLN A 40 6.82 -2.46 -23.19
N ARG A 41 7.58 -1.48 -22.68
CA ARG A 41 9.01 -1.64 -22.38
C ARG A 41 9.23 -2.55 -21.18
N TRP A 42 8.38 -2.42 -20.15
CA TRP A 42 8.39 -3.28 -18.98
C TRP A 42 8.12 -4.73 -19.37
N GLU A 43 7.08 -4.96 -20.19
CA GLU A 43 6.71 -6.29 -20.66
C GLU A 43 7.82 -6.91 -21.53
N ALA A 44 8.36 -6.15 -22.47
CA ALA A 44 9.49 -6.60 -23.30
C ALA A 44 10.72 -6.99 -22.45
N PHE A 45 11.01 -6.23 -21.40
CA PHE A 45 12.11 -6.54 -20.47
C PHE A 45 11.87 -7.86 -19.74
N TYR A 46 10.72 -8.05 -19.09
CA TYR A 46 10.45 -9.28 -18.32
C TYR A 46 10.29 -10.52 -19.23
N ARG A 47 9.74 -10.35 -20.44
CA ARG A 47 9.76 -11.41 -21.46
C ARG A 47 11.19 -11.80 -21.85
N ALA A 48 12.08 -10.82 -22.04
CA ALA A 48 13.49 -11.07 -22.34
C ALA A 48 14.25 -11.71 -21.17
N CYS A 49 13.87 -11.45 -19.92
CA CYS A 49 14.38 -12.15 -18.72
C CYS A 49 13.93 -13.62 -18.64
N GLY A 50 13.09 -14.09 -19.58
CA GLY A 50 12.63 -15.47 -19.62
C GLY A 50 11.50 -15.77 -18.63
N LEU A 51 10.77 -14.75 -18.16
CA LEU A 51 9.55 -14.96 -17.38
C LEU A 51 8.53 -15.69 -18.27
N LYS A 52 8.32 -16.97 -18.01
CA LYS A 52 7.34 -17.80 -18.72
C LYS A 52 6.02 -17.77 -17.98
N MET A 53 4.98 -17.47 -18.72
CA MET A 53 3.60 -17.60 -18.27
C MET A 53 3.10 -18.99 -18.67
N ASP A 54 2.39 -19.66 -17.76
CA ASP A 54 1.86 -21.01 -17.97
C ASP A 54 0.77 -21.00 -19.06
N ASN A 55 0.04 -19.87 -19.20
CA ASN A 55 -1.07 -19.72 -20.15
C ASN A 55 -0.80 -18.69 -21.28
N GLY A 56 0.47 -18.42 -21.60
CA GLY A 56 0.85 -17.55 -22.72
C GLY A 56 0.47 -16.07 -22.50
N ASP A 57 -0.01 -15.39 -23.55
CA ASP A 57 -0.25 -13.94 -23.53
C ASP A 57 -1.45 -13.51 -22.64
N GLY A 58 -2.43 -14.38 -22.40
CA GLY A 58 -3.59 -14.05 -21.54
C GLY A 58 -3.19 -13.80 -20.09
N GLU A 59 -2.24 -14.57 -19.56
CA GLU A 59 -1.75 -14.39 -18.19
C GLU A 59 -0.91 -13.11 -18.04
N TRP A 60 -0.29 -12.62 -19.13
CA TRP A 60 0.33 -11.29 -19.12
C TRP A 60 -0.69 -10.19 -18.91
N GLU A 61 -1.84 -10.26 -19.58
CA GLU A 61 -2.92 -9.30 -19.38
C GLU A 61 -3.43 -9.34 -17.94
N ASP A 62 -3.62 -10.55 -17.38
CA ASP A 62 -4.00 -10.74 -15.99
C ASP A 62 -2.97 -10.16 -15.02
N LEU A 63 -1.68 -10.42 -15.23
CA LEU A 63 -0.60 -9.86 -14.41
C LEU A 63 -0.64 -8.33 -14.43
N ILE A 64 -0.74 -7.73 -15.61
CA ILE A 64 -0.81 -6.28 -15.75
C ILE A 64 -2.05 -5.71 -15.05
N ASN A 65 -3.20 -6.40 -15.15
CA ASN A 65 -4.42 -6.00 -14.45
C ASN A 65 -4.26 -6.08 -12.93
N HIS A 66 -3.57 -7.11 -12.40
CA HIS A 66 -3.25 -7.21 -10.98
C HIS A 66 -2.30 -6.10 -10.51
N LEU A 67 -1.28 -5.76 -11.30
CA LEU A 67 -0.34 -4.66 -10.99
C LEU A 67 -1.03 -3.28 -10.96
N ARG A 68 -2.14 -3.13 -11.70
CA ARG A 68 -2.97 -1.91 -11.72
C ARG A 68 -3.99 -1.86 -10.60
N ALA A 69 -4.29 -2.99 -9.97
CA ALA A 69 -5.26 -3.07 -8.89
C ALA A 69 -4.64 -2.62 -7.56
N PRO A 70 -5.42 -2.00 -6.65
CA PRO A 70 -4.96 -1.73 -5.31
C PRO A 70 -4.59 -3.02 -4.57
N LEU A 71 -3.46 -2.99 -3.85
CA LEU A 71 -3.02 -4.13 -3.06
C LEU A 71 -4.07 -4.49 -1.99
N PRO A 72 -4.50 -5.76 -1.91
CA PRO A 72 -5.39 -6.19 -0.85
C PRO A 72 -4.75 -6.08 0.53
N ILE A 73 -5.55 -5.80 1.57
CA ILE A 73 -5.02 -5.75 2.93
C ILE A 73 -4.62 -7.15 3.41
N SER A 74 -3.42 -7.24 3.99
CA SER A 74 -2.92 -8.43 4.67
C SER A 74 -2.26 -8.09 5.99
N PHE A 75 -2.26 -9.06 6.91
CA PHE A 75 -1.63 -8.94 8.22
C PHE A 75 -1.16 -10.29 8.73
N ARG A 76 -0.21 -10.30 9.67
CA ARG A 76 0.34 -11.49 10.31
C ARG A 76 0.11 -11.45 11.81
N VAL A 77 -0.39 -12.54 12.37
CA VAL A 77 -0.53 -12.79 13.81
C VAL A 77 0.67 -13.59 14.28
N ARG A 78 1.23 -13.21 15.45
CA ARG A 78 2.35 -13.93 16.06
C ARG A 78 1.82 -15.21 16.72
N LYS A 79 2.51 -16.34 16.50
CA LYS A 79 2.09 -17.67 16.97
C LYS A 79 1.90 -17.77 18.49
N ASP A 80 2.66 -17.02 19.27
CA ASP A 80 2.60 -17.01 20.74
C ASP A 80 1.59 -16.02 21.32
N SER A 81 0.95 -15.22 20.46
CA SER A 81 0.00 -14.22 20.91
C SER A 81 -1.35 -14.88 21.14
N ARG A 82 -2.02 -14.56 22.25
CA ARG A 82 -3.45 -14.90 22.47
C ARG A 82 -4.37 -13.99 21.65
N CYS A 83 -3.91 -13.54 20.50
CA CYS A 83 -4.51 -12.48 19.70
C CYS A 83 -5.25 -13.12 18.53
N GLU A 84 -6.57 -13.06 18.54
CA GLU A 84 -7.42 -13.60 17.48
C GLU A 84 -8.02 -12.47 16.65
N PRO A 85 -8.03 -12.57 15.31
CA PRO A 85 -8.69 -11.60 14.45
C PRO A 85 -10.20 -11.50 14.74
N PRO A 86 -10.83 -10.34 14.48
CA PRO A 86 -12.28 -10.20 14.60
C PRO A 86 -13.02 -11.23 13.73
N LYS A 87 -14.03 -11.92 14.29
CA LYS A 87 -14.73 -13.01 13.59
C LYS A 87 -15.43 -12.57 12.30
N SER A 88 -15.87 -11.31 12.24
CA SER A 88 -16.54 -10.68 11.10
C SER A 88 -15.76 -10.79 9.79
N ILE A 89 -14.42 -10.83 9.84
CA ILE A 89 -13.62 -10.94 8.62
C ILE A 89 -13.73 -12.32 7.97
N PHE A 90 -14.26 -13.32 8.66
CA PHE A 90 -14.47 -14.68 8.16
C PHE A 90 -15.89 -14.89 7.61
N GLU A 91 -16.64 -13.81 7.44
CA GLU A 91 -17.99 -13.82 6.87
C GLU A 91 -17.99 -13.04 5.55
N ASP A 92 -18.86 -13.45 4.62
CA ASP A 92 -19.12 -12.73 3.39
C ASP A 92 -19.80 -11.39 3.67
N VAL A 93 -19.33 -10.32 3.05
CA VAL A 93 -19.92 -8.98 3.19
C VAL A 93 -20.22 -8.39 1.83
N THR A 94 -21.42 -7.80 1.69
CA THR A 94 -21.76 -6.98 0.52
C THR A 94 -21.92 -5.53 0.95
N LEU A 95 -21.13 -4.64 0.37
CA LEU A 95 -21.15 -3.23 0.73
C LEU A 95 -22.43 -2.53 0.26
N ALA A 96 -23.12 -1.85 1.17
CA ALA A 96 -24.36 -1.14 0.87
C ALA A 96 -24.20 -0.02 -0.17
N ARG A 97 -23.02 0.65 -0.20
CA ARG A 97 -22.79 1.80 -1.08
C ARG A 97 -22.74 1.48 -2.58
N ASN A 98 -22.26 0.29 -2.94
CA ASN A 98 -21.92 -0.06 -4.32
C ASN A 98 -22.18 -1.54 -4.66
N GLY A 99 -22.77 -2.30 -3.75
CA GLY A 99 -23.05 -3.73 -3.94
C GLY A 99 -21.79 -4.59 -4.07
N ARG A 100 -20.59 -4.08 -3.75
CA ARG A 100 -19.35 -4.86 -3.86
C ARG A 100 -19.38 -5.98 -2.83
N TRP A 101 -19.34 -7.22 -3.32
CA TRP A 101 -19.13 -8.40 -2.50
C TRP A 101 -17.65 -8.56 -2.15
N ILE A 102 -17.39 -8.97 -0.90
CA ILE A 102 -16.07 -9.21 -0.34
C ILE A 102 -16.10 -10.64 0.25
N PRO A 103 -15.23 -11.54 -0.22
CA PRO A 103 -15.15 -12.90 0.30
C PRO A 103 -14.52 -12.92 1.70
N PRO A 104 -14.68 -14.03 2.46
CA PRO A 104 -14.07 -14.20 3.76
C PRO A 104 -12.53 -14.10 3.67
N ALA A 105 -11.91 -13.62 4.74
CA ALA A 105 -10.47 -13.55 4.84
C ALA A 105 -9.83 -14.93 4.68
N ARG A 106 -8.84 -14.99 3.79
CA ARG A 106 -8.04 -16.20 3.57
C ARG A 106 -6.92 -16.27 4.60
N GLN A 107 -6.94 -17.30 5.43
CA GLN A 107 -5.79 -17.66 6.25
C GLN A 107 -4.77 -18.47 5.42
N PHE A 108 -3.49 -18.11 5.52
CA PHE A 108 -2.41 -18.86 4.86
C PHE A 108 -2.09 -20.13 5.64
N LYS A 109 -1.93 -21.26 4.95
CA LYS A 109 -1.57 -22.55 5.57
C LYS A 109 -0.12 -22.60 6.06
N TRP A 110 0.75 -21.74 5.54
CA TRP A 110 2.20 -21.76 5.74
C TRP A 110 2.70 -20.71 6.74
N CYS A 111 1.85 -19.81 7.23
CA CYS A 111 2.18 -18.85 8.28
C CYS A 111 0.92 -18.37 9.02
N GLY A 112 1.08 -17.60 10.10
CA GLY A 112 -0.03 -16.93 10.80
C GLY A 112 -0.58 -15.71 10.06
N GLY A 113 -0.55 -15.71 8.73
CA GLY A 113 -0.96 -14.57 7.91
C GLY A 113 -2.38 -14.71 7.37
N TYR A 114 -3.01 -13.55 7.16
CA TYR A 114 -4.38 -13.41 6.68
C TYR A 114 -4.42 -12.36 5.57
N GLN A 115 -5.29 -12.56 4.59
CA GLN A 115 -5.54 -11.62 3.49
C GLN A 115 -7.03 -11.47 3.23
N LEU A 116 -7.50 -10.23 3.10
CA LEU A 116 -8.87 -9.95 2.69
C LEU A 116 -8.93 -9.72 1.18
N GLY A 117 -10.08 -10.00 0.56
CA GLY A 117 -10.33 -9.77 -0.87
C GLY A 117 -10.55 -8.29 -1.26
N CYS A 118 -10.07 -7.35 -0.44
CA CYS A 118 -10.28 -5.92 -0.66
C CYS A 118 -9.10 -5.07 -0.18
N ASP A 119 -9.03 -3.84 -0.69
CA ASP A 119 -8.03 -2.85 -0.34
C ASP A 119 -8.30 -2.23 1.06
N PRO A 120 -7.31 -1.55 1.68
CA PRO A 120 -7.45 -0.98 3.01
C PRO A 120 -8.60 0.03 3.19
N ARG A 121 -8.97 0.78 2.14
CA ARG A 121 -10.07 1.75 2.22
C ARG A 121 -11.41 1.02 2.25
N THR A 122 -11.57 0.02 1.41
CA THR A 122 -12.75 -0.85 1.39
C THR A 122 -12.87 -1.64 2.70
N ALA A 123 -11.76 -2.18 3.22
CA ALA A 123 -11.75 -2.92 4.48
C ALA A 123 -12.15 -2.06 5.70
N LYS A 124 -11.78 -0.78 5.75
CA LYS A 124 -12.19 0.13 6.84
C LYS A 124 -13.69 0.37 6.91
N GLU A 125 -14.38 0.29 5.77
CA GLU A 125 -15.84 0.42 5.70
C GLU A 125 -16.52 -0.91 6.02
N ALA A 126 -16.01 -2.01 5.45
CA ALA A 126 -16.58 -3.34 5.66
C ALA A 126 -16.36 -3.86 7.09
N TYR A 127 -15.20 -3.55 7.67
CA TYR A 127 -14.71 -4.11 8.95
C TYR A 127 -14.01 -3.02 9.77
N PRO A 128 -14.71 -1.97 10.25
CA PRO A 128 -14.10 -0.90 11.04
C PRO A 128 -13.39 -1.41 12.30
N GLU A 129 -13.89 -2.49 12.89
CA GLU A 129 -13.29 -3.20 14.02
C GLU A 129 -11.93 -3.83 13.70
N LEU A 130 -11.68 -4.22 12.45
CA LEU A 130 -10.38 -4.76 12.03
C LEU A 130 -9.30 -3.67 12.10
N ASP A 131 -9.60 -2.44 11.68
CA ASP A 131 -8.64 -1.34 11.77
C ASP A 131 -8.30 -0.99 13.22
N ALA A 132 -9.32 -0.96 14.10
CA ALA A 132 -9.13 -0.75 15.53
C ALA A 132 -8.31 -1.88 16.17
N TRP A 133 -8.65 -3.13 15.86
CA TRP A 133 -7.92 -4.31 16.35
C TRP A 133 -6.47 -4.33 15.87
N LEU A 134 -6.19 -4.01 14.60
CA LEU A 134 -4.83 -3.93 14.06
C LEU A 134 -4.00 -2.83 14.72
N LYS A 135 -4.61 -1.70 15.09
CA LYS A 135 -3.93 -0.63 15.84
C LYS A 135 -3.64 -1.03 17.28
N GLN A 136 -4.62 -1.63 17.95
CA GLN A 136 -4.49 -2.08 19.34
C GLN A 136 -3.43 -3.18 19.49
N ASN A 137 -3.36 -4.09 18.51
CA ASN A 137 -2.46 -5.24 18.53
C ASN A 137 -1.18 -5.01 17.74
N HIS A 138 -0.95 -3.80 17.20
CA HIS A 138 0.22 -3.49 16.39
C HIS A 138 1.51 -3.87 17.11
N GLY A 139 2.33 -4.71 16.47
CA GLY A 139 3.59 -5.16 17.02
C GLY A 139 4.51 -3.99 17.39
N GLY A 140 4.66 -3.71 18.67
CA GLY A 140 5.92 -3.26 19.23
C GLY A 140 6.52 -4.43 20.02
N ILE A 141 7.23 -4.12 21.10
CA ILE A 141 7.45 -5.07 22.18
C ILE A 141 6.07 -5.39 22.78
N GLY A 142 5.56 -6.62 22.57
CA GLY A 142 4.28 -7.10 23.13
C GLY A 142 3.07 -7.17 22.18
N GLY A 143 3.07 -6.51 21.02
CA GLY A 143 1.89 -6.51 20.11
C GLY A 143 1.73 -7.81 19.30
N GLY A 144 0.52 -8.37 19.24
CA GLY A 144 0.23 -9.71 18.68
C GLY A 144 0.02 -9.78 17.18
N ALA A 145 -0.20 -8.65 16.49
CA ALA A 145 -0.49 -8.62 15.06
C ALA A 145 0.21 -7.45 14.34
N ARG A 146 0.52 -7.62 13.05
CA ARG A 146 1.10 -6.56 12.21
C ARG A 146 0.53 -6.57 10.81
N ARG A 147 0.29 -5.37 10.26
CA ARG A 147 0.10 -5.21 8.82
C ARG A 147 1.40 -5.56 8.12
N GLN A 148 1.35 -6.49 7.18
CA GLN A 148 2.50 -6.95 6.44
C GLN A 148 2.02 -7.46 5.09
N GLU A 149 2.71 -7.11 4.02
CA GLU A 149 2.42 -7.64 2.68
C GLU A 149 2.69 -9.15 2.64
N VAL A 150 1.85 -9.89 1.92
CA VAL A 150 1.99 -11.34 1.76
C VAL A 150 3.38 -11.72 1.23
N ALA A 151 3.89 -11.00 0.23
CA ALA A 151 5.21 -11.24 -0.35
C ALA A 151 6.33 -11.12 0.69
N SER A 152 6.21 -10.19 1.65
CA SER A 152 7.18 -10.01 2.74
C SER A 152 7.10 -11.10 3.82
N MET A 153 6.02 -11.87 3.87
CA MET A 153 5.91 -13.01 4.79
C MET A 153 6.66 -14.24 4.28
N VAL A 154 6.86 -14.36 2.96
CA VAL A 154 7.43 -15.55 2.30
C VAL A 154 8.89 -15.82 2.74
N PRO A 155 9.83 -14.84 2.71
CA PRO A 155 11.22 -15.11 3.05
C PRO A 155 11.39 -15.76 4.43
N VAL A 156 10.72 -15.21 5.45
CA VAL A 156 10.82 -15.73 6.83
C VAL A 156 10.22 -17.14 6.94
N SER A 157 9.15 -17.43 6.20
CA SER A 157 8.54 -18.75 6.19
C SER A 157 9.40 -19.84 5.55
N VAL A 158 10.23 -19.49 4.58
CA VAL A 158 11.11 -20.47 3.89
C VAL A 158 12.51 -20.56 4.49
N LEU A 159 12.93 -19.62 5.34
CA LEU A 159 14.22 -19.65 6.02
C LEU A 159 14.40 -20.83 6.99
N GLY A 160 13.31 -21.46 7.44
CA GLY A 160 13.39 -22.64 8.31
C GLY A 160 14.06 -22.39 9.66
N ILE A 161 13.77 -21.24 10.27
CA ILE A 161 14.39 -20.83 11.56
C ILE A 161 13.92 -21.76 12.69
N GLU A 162 14.88 -22.24 13.49
CA GLU A 162 14.65 -23.05 14.69
C GLU A 162 15.13 -22.29 15.95
N PRO A 163 14.64 -22.64 17.16
CA PRO A 163 14.98 -21.92 18.40
C PRO A 163 16.47 -21.81 18.73
N ALA A 164 17.31 -22.71 18.22
CA ALA A 164 18.76 -22.72 18.47
C ALA A 164 19.58 -21.93 17.42
N HIS A 165 18.95 -21.38 16.38
CA HIS A 165 19.65 -20.65 15.33
C HIS A 165 20.03 -19.23 15.76
N ASP A 166 21.23 -18.80 15.41
CA ASP A 166 21.60 -17.39 15.38
C ASP A 166 21.11 -16.76 14.06
N VAL A 167 20.31 -15.70 14.16
CA VAL A 167 19.66 -15.07 13.00
C VAL A 167 20.04 -13.60 12.90
N LEU A 168 20.43 -13.16 11.71
CA LEU A 168 20.74 -11.77 11.39
C LEU A 168 19.80 -11.26 10.30
N ASP A 169 19.08 -10.17 10.59
CA ASP A 169 18.38 -9.38 9.59
C ASP A 169 19.22 -8.14 9.25
N MET A 170 19.89 -8.18 8.10
CA MET A 170 20.80 -7.11 7.66
C MET A 170 20.07 -5.81 7.28
N CYS A 171 18.80 -5.91 6.90
CA CYS A 171 18.01 -4.80 6.33
C CYS A 171 16.63 -4.71 7.01
N ALA A 172 16.64 -4.63 8.34
CA ALA A 172 15.46 -4.87 9.17
C ALA A 172 14.43 -3.72 9.24
N ALA A 173 14.73 -2.53 8.73
CA ALA A 173 13.76 -1.42 8.80
C ALA A 173 12.63 -1.59 7.78
N PRO A 174 11.36 -1.33 8.12
CA PRO A 174 10.85 -0.75 9.37
C PRO A 174 10.47 -1.77 10.47
N GLY A 175 10.73 -3.07 10.29
CA GLY A 175 10.62 -4.06 11.37
C GLY A 175 10.11 -5.43 10.95
#